data_AF-A0A2S7XTT5-F1
#
_entry.id   AF-A0A2S7XTT5-F1
#
_cell.length_a   1.000
_cell.length_b   1.000
_cell.length_c   1.000
_cell.angle_alpha   90.00
_cell.angle_beta   90.00
_cell.angle_gamma   90.00
#
_symmetry.space_group_name_H-M   'P 1'
#
loop_
_entity.id
_entity.type
_entity.pdbx_description
1 polymer ?
#
loop_
_entity_poly.entity_id
_entity_poly.type
_entity_poly.pdbx_seq_one_letter_code
_entity_poly.pdbx_strand_id
1 'polypeptide(L)'
;MRDVQEPWSDPQPLPRQGIAPLDPILIPEPLRGFLMDISMRMQVPVDFPTVSILTVIGSLIGHKVVAFPRQYDNTWVVPANVWGLLVGPPGVKKTPALMSTLGYLQKSQKDANEQHKQDMQQFAADENVHKIKIKAAEKVLEKAINSSITTNSATKPTNNNASSVAAAQQA
;
A
#
# COMPACT_ATOMS: atom_id res chain seq x y z
N MET A 1 34.51 27.48 22.04
CA MET A 1 34.02 27.39 23.44
C MET A 1 32.80 26.50 23.40
N ARG A 2 32.77 25.39 24.15
CA ARG A 2 31.57 24.54 24.24
C ARG A 2 30.59 25.23 25.17
N ASP A 3 29.35 25.40 24.74
CA ASP A 3 28.30 25.99 25.56
C ASP A 3 28.18 25.20 26.87
N VAL A 4 28.34 25.89 28.01
CA VAL A 4 28.10 25.34 29.33
C VAL A 4 26.60 25.09 29.41
N GLN A 5 26.18 23.84 29.23
CA GLN A 5 24.77 23.49 29.41
C GLN A 5 24.40 23.73 30.87
N GLU A 6 23.51 24.68 31.12
CA GLU A 6 22.93 24.86 32.45
C GLU A 6 22.21 23.56 32.85
N PRO A 7 22.43 23.07 34.08
CA PRO A 7 21.78 21.88 34.56
C PRO A 7 20.26 22.11 34.61
N TRP A 8 19.50 21.14 34.10
CA TRP A 8 18.04 21.18 34.12
C TRP A 8 17.52 21.40 35.55
N SER A 9 16.57 22.32 35.72
CA SER A 9 15.92 22.58 37.01
C SER A 9 15.09 21.40 37.48
N ASP A 10 14.90 21.24 38.80
CA ASP A 10 14.06 20.17 39.34
C ASP A 10 12.65 20.13 38.68
N PRO A 11 12.17 18.95 38.26
CA PRO A 11 10.89 18.83 37.59
C PRO A 11 9.76 19.26 38.53
N GLN A 12 8.95 20.22 38.09
CA GLN A 12 7.76 20.62 38.83
C GLN A 12 6.70 19.51 38.80
N PRO A 13 6.04 19.21 39.93
CA PRO A 13 4.97 18.23 39.96
C PRO A 13 3.79 18.70 39.10
N LEU A 14 3.33 17.83 38.21
CA LEU A 14 2.16 18.11 37.38
C LEU A 14 0.92 18.28 38.27
N PRO A 15 0.05 19.28 37.99
CA PRO A 15 -1.21 19.41 38.70
C PRO A 15 -2.05 18.15 38.47
N ARG A 16 -2.33 17.39 39.54
CA ARG A 16 -3.18 16.19 39.50
C ARG A 16 -4.66 16.57 39.43
N GLN A 17 -5.04 17.33 38.41
CA GLN A 17 -6.46 17.54 38.12
C GLN A 17 -7.00 16.25 37.47
N GLY A 18 -8.13 15.76 37.94
CA GLY A 18 -8.81 14.62 37.32
C GLY A 18 -9.18 14.96 35.89
N ILE A 19 -8.88 14.06 34.94
CA ILE A 19 -9.28 14.22 33.54
C ILE A 19 -10.79 14.03 33.49
N ALA A 20 -11.51 14.99 32.91
CA ALA A 20 -12.95 14.85 32.68
C ALA A 20 -13.21 13.68 31.73
N PRO A 21 -14.24 12.84 31.99
CA PRO A 21 -14.59 11.75 31.08
C PRO A 21 -15.00 12.31 29.72
N LEU A 22 -14.76 11.56 28.64
CA LEU A 22 -15.22 11.95 27.31
C LEU A 22 -16.75 12.04 27.28
N ASP A 23 -17.25 13.23 26.92
CA ASP A 23 -18.67 13.42 26.66
C ASP A 23 -19.06 12.64 25.39
N PRO A 24 -20.04 11.74 25.45
CA PRO A 24 -20.49 10.96 24.30
C PRO A 24 -20.96 11.82 23.12
N ILE A 25 -21.40 13.05 23.37
CA ILE A 25 -21.84 13.98 22.32
C ILE A 25 -20.71 14.36 21.37
N LEU A 26 -19.45 14.33 21.85
CA LEU A 26 -18.26 14.65 21.06
C LEU A 26 -17.89 13.51 20.09
N ILE A 27 -18.43 12.31 20.32
CA ILE A 27 -18.25 11.18 19.43
C ILE A 27 -19.13 11.38 18.18
N PRO A 28 -18.60 11.18 16.96
CA PRO A 28 -19.39 11.21 15.74
C PRO A 28 -20.62 10.31 15.84
N GLU A 29 -21.80 10.84 15.48
CA GLU A 29 -23.08 10.15 15.61
C GLU A 29 -23.08 8.72 15.08
N PRO A 30 -22.51 8.41 13.89
CA PRO A 30 -22.52 7.04 13.36
C PRO A 30 -21.75 6.02 14.21
N LEU A 31 -20.76 6.49 14.99
CA LEU A 31 -19.91 5.64 15.81
C LEU A 31 -20.39 5.56 17.27
N ARG A 32 -21.15 6.56 17.73
CA ARG A 32 -21.51 6.74 19.14
C ARG A 32 -22.20 5.51 19.73
N GLY A 33 -23.23 4.99 19.06
CA GLY A 33 -23.98 3.83 19.56
C GLY A 33 -23.11 2.56 19.66
N PHE A 34 -22.29 2.31 18.65
CA PHE A 34 -21.37 1.18 18.61
C PHE A 34 -20.31 1.24 19.72
N LEU A 35 -19.67 2.41 19.90
CA LEU A 35 -18.64 2.60 20.92
C LEU A 35 -19.20 2.54 22.34
N MET A 36 -20.43 3.03 22.52
CA MET A 36 -21.14 2.92 23.79
C MET A 36 -21.50 1.49 24.15
N ASP A 37 -22.02 0.71 23.20
CA ASP A 37 -22.30 -0.72 23.44
C ASP A 37 -21.03 -1.47 23.87
N ILE A 38 -19.90 -1.20 23.20
CA ILE A 38 -18.59 -1.76 23.55
C ILE A 38 -18.17 -1.36 24.98
N SER A 39 -18.25 -0.07 25.31
CA SER A 39 -17.91 0.45 26.64
C SER A 39 -18.77 -0.18 27.74
N MET A 40 -20.09 -0.24 27.53
CA MET A 40 -21.04 -0.82 28.46
C MET A 40 -20.83 -2.33 28.66
N ARG A 41 -20.55 -3.10 27.60
CA ARG A 41 -20.31 -4.56 27.72
C ARG A 41 -19.00 -4.89 28.42
N MET A 42 -17.95 -4.14 28.12
CA MET A 42 -16.63 -4.41 28.70
C MET A 42 -16.40 -3.75 30.05
N GLN A 43 -17.27 -2.82 30.45
CA GLN A 43 -17.13 -2.00 31.66
C GLN A 43 -15.80 -1.23 31.65
N VAL A 44 -15.53 -0.55 30.54
CA VAL A 44 -14.34 0.29 30.34
C VAL A 44 -14.75 1.71 29.95
N PRO A 45 -13.96 2.75 30.27
CA PRO A 45 -14.22 4.10 29.79
C PRO A 45 -14.36 4.12 28.26
N VAL A 46 -15.33 4.90 27.76
CA VAL A 46 -15.60 5.03 26.32
C VAL A 46 -14.42 5.63 25.54
N ASP A 47 -13.50 6.29 26.24
CA ASP A 47 -12.23 6.81 25.70
C ASP A 47 -11.42 5.72 24.99
N PHE A 48 -11.35 4.52 25.57
CA PHE A 48 -10.53 3.43 25.04
C PHE A 48 -11.01 2.96 23.65
N PRO A 49 -12.28 2.56 23.47
CA PRO A 49 -12.77 2.21 22.16
C PRO A 49 -12.80 3.42 21.21
N THR A 50 -13.06 4.64 21.70
CA THR A 50 -13.10 5.83 20.84
C THR A 50 -11.73 6.15 20.23
N VAL A 51 -10.68 6.21 21.05
CA VAL A 51 -9.30 6.44 20.55
C VAL A 51 -8.88 5.33 19.58
N SER A 52 -9.27 4.09 19.88
CA SER A 52 -8.97 2.93 19.04
C SER A 52 -9.57 3.08 17.63
N ILE A 53 -10.88 3.32 17.53
CA ILE A 53 -11.54 3.40 16.22
C ILE A 53 -11.09 4.63 15.41
N LEU A 54 -10.85 5.77 16.07
CA LEU A 54 -10.39 6.99 15.39
C LEU A 54 -8.98 6.80 14.80
N THR A 55 -8.09 6.14 15.54
CA THR A 55 -6.74 5.82 15.06
C THR A 55 -6.79 4.88 13.86
N VAL A 56 -7.70 3.90 13.89
CA VAL A 56 -7.88 2.93 12.80
C VAL A 56 -8.46 3.61 11.56
N ILE A 57 -9.46 4.46 11.71
CA ILE A 57 -10.02 5.23 10.59
C ILE A 57 -8.95 6.17 10.01
N GLY A 58 -8.18 6.84 10.87
CA GLY A 58 -7.07 7.70 10.45
C GLY A 58 -6.00 6.95 9.64
N SER A 59 -5.67 5.71 10.03
CA SER A 59 -4.70 4.89 9.30
C SER A 59 -5.23 4.42 7.94
N LEU A 60 -6.54 4.16 7.81
CA LEU A 60 -7.17 3.80 6.54
C LEU A 60 -7.27 4.99 5.57
N ILE A 61 -7.57 6.19 6.09
CA ILE A 61 -7.69 7.41 5.27
C ILE A 61 -6.30 7.92 4.86
N GLY A 62 -5.35 7.98 5.80
CA GLY A 62 -4.02 8.54 5.59
C GLY A 62 -4.07 10.02 5.18
N HIS A 63 -3.32 10.38 4.14
CA HIS A 63 -3.26 11.75 3.61
C HIS A 63 -4.29 12.03 2.49
N LYS A 64 -5.26 11.14 2.26
CA LYS A 64 -6.22 11.30 1.16
C LYS A 64 -7.28 12.36 1.44
N VAL A 65 -7.53 12.66 2.72
CA VAL A 65 -8.50 13.65 3.18
C VAL A 65 -7.81 14.65 4.10
N VAL A 66 -8.14 15.92 3.90
CA VAL A 66 -7.61 17.04 4.69
C VAL A 66 -8.75 17.92 5.20
N ALA A 67 -8.56 18.50 6.37
CA ALA A 67 -9.47 19.46 6.99
C ALA A 67 -8.85 20.86 7.02
N PHE A 68 -9.69 21.86 6.79
CA PHE A 68 -9.34 23.28 6.95
C PHE A 68 -10.00 23.79 8.24
N PRO A 69 -9.27 23.83 9.37
CA PRO A 69 -9.87 24.16 10.67
C PRO A 69 -10.30 25.64 10.76
N ARG A 70 -9.75 26.50 9.91
CA ARG A 70 -10.08 27.93 9.85
C ARG A 70 -11.03 28.19 8.69
N GLN A 71 -12.14 28.85 8.97
CA GLN A 71 -13.20 29.13 7.99
C GLN A 71 -12.75 30.01 6.83
N TYR A 72 -11.84 30.96 7.07
CA TYR A 72 -11.40 31.95 6.08
C TYR A 72 -9.91 31.88 5.73
N ASP A 73 -9.20 30.87 6.24
CA ASP A 73 -7.77 30.71 6.02
C ASP A 73 -7.48 29.32 5.46
N ASN A 74 -7.14 29.30 4.16
CA ASN A 74 -6.89 28.10 3.38
C ASN A 74 -5.42 27.65 3.44
N THR A 75 -4.56 28.35 4.18
CA THR A 75 -3.15 28.01 4.27
C THR A 75 -2.88 26.94 5.32
N TRP A 76 -3.72 26.85 6.35
CA TRP A 76 -3.62 25.82 7.37
C TRP A 76 -4.43 24.58 6.99
N VAL A 77 -3.71 23.51 6.66
CA VAL A 77 -4.27 22.21 6.27
C VAL A 77 -3.89 21.17 7.32
N VAL A 78 -4.87 20.41 7.79
CA VAL A 78 -4.66 19.30 8.74
C VAL A 78 -5.06 17.99 8.06
N PRO A 79 -4.12 17.06 7.81
CA PRO A 79 -4.47 15.76 7.25
C PRO A 79 -5.23 14.93 8.27
N ALA A 80 -6.15 14.08 7.80
CA ALA A 80 -6.90 13.13 8.63
C ALA A 80 -6.05 11.94 9.14
N ASN A 81 -4.71 12.06 9.12
CA ASN A 81 -3.80 11.04 9.63
C ASN A 81 -3.66 11.22 11.15
N VAL A 82 -4.31 10.33 11.90
CA VAL A 82 -4.37 10.39 13.37
C VAL A 82 -3.54 9.27 13.97
N TRP A 83 -2.80 9.61 15.01
CA TRP A 83 -2.01 8.68 15.82
C TRP A 83 -2.62 8.65 17.22
N GLY A 84 -2.75 7.46 17.80
CA GLY A 84 -3.33 7.29 19.13
C GLY A 84 -2.62 6.21 19.92
N LEU A 85 -2.61 6.39 21.24
CA LEU A 85 -2.02 5.45 22.20
C LEU A 85 -2.96 5.28 23.39
N LEU A 86 -3.20 4.04 23.80
CA LEU A 86 -3.94 3.72 25.01
C LEU A 86 -2.99 3.56 26.19
N VAL A 87 -3.11 4.45 27.18
CA VAL A 87 -2.33 4.41 28.42
C VAL A 87 -3.27 4.15 29.60
N GLY A 88 -2.87 3.24 30.48
CA GLY A 88 -3.62 2.94 31.69
C GLY A 88 -2.97 1.81 32.50
N PRO A 89 -3.38 1.62 33.77
CA PRO A 89 -2.86 0.55 34.62
C PRO A 89 -2.96 -0.84 33.97
N PRO A 90 -2.10 -1.81 34.34
CA PRO A 90 -2.32 -3.19 33.95
C PRO A 90 -3.70 -3.66 34.43
N GLY A 91 -4.40 -4.48 33.64
CA GLY A 91 -5.72 -5.02 33.98
C GLY A 91 -6.94 -4.21 33.52
N VAL A 92 -6.80 -2.95 33.09
CA VAL A 92 -7.95 -2.10 32.64
C VAL A 92 -8.51 -2.44 31.25
N LYS A 93 -8.27 -3.67 30.77
CA LYS A 93 -8.78 -4.18 29.48
C LYS A 93 -8.46 -3.29 28.25
N LYS A 94 -7.26 -2.70 28.19
CA LYS A 94 -6.78 -1.91 27.04
C LYS A 94 -6.81 -2.71 25.72
N THR A 95 -6.11 -3.85 25.69
CA THR A 95 -6.02 -4.70 24.49
C THR A 95 -7.37 -5.28 24.07
N PRO A 96 -8.20 -5.81 24.99
CA PRO A 96 -9.56 -6.21 24.65
C PRO A 96 -10.39 -5.08 24.04
N ALA A 97 -10.32 -3.86 24.60
CA ALA A 97 -11.08 -2.72 24.09
C ALA A 97 -10.70 -2.35 22.66
N LEU A 98 -9.40 -2.33 22.36
CA LEU A 98 -8.89 -2.13 21.01
C LEU A 98 -9.41 -3.23 20.06
N MET A 99 -9.29 -4.50 20.43
CA MET A 99 -9.71 -5.61 19.58
C MET A 99 -11.21 -5.60 19.27
N SER A 100 -12.06 -5.24 20.23
CA SER A 100 -13.51 -5.12 19.99
C SER A 100 -13.86 -4.08 18.94
N THR A 101 -13.07 -2.99 18.81
CA THR A 101 -13.29 -1.99 17.76
C THR A 101 -12.83 -2.43 16.37
N LEU A 102 -11.88 -3.37 16.31
CA LEU A 102 -11.27 -3.84 15.08
C LEU A 102 -12.06 -4.94 14.36
N GLY A 103 -13.13 -5.48 14.96
CA GLY A 103 -13.82 -6.67 14.46
C GLY A 103 -14.24 -6.58 12.99
N TYR A 104 -14.77 -5.44 12.55
CA TYR A 104 -15.15 -5.22 11.15
C TYR A 104 -13.94 -5.20 10.21
N LEU A 105 -12.88 -4.50 10.60
CA LEU A 105 -11.67 -4.40 9.79
C LEU A 105 -10.97 -5.75 9.67
N GLN A 106 -10.88 -6.52 10.76
CA GLN A 106 -10.27 -7.85 10.75
C GLN A 106 -11.00 -8.81 9.83
N LYS A 107 -12.33 -8.73 9.77
CA LYS A 107 -13.13 -9.51 8.83
C LYS A 107 -12.77 -9.15 7.38
N SER A 108 -12.83 -7.86 7.03
CA SER A 108 -12.48 -7.40 5.68
C SER A 108 -11.03 -7.73 5.30
N GLN A 109 -10.09 -7.62 6.24
CA GLN A 109 -8.69 -8.00 6.03
C GLN A 109 -8.54 -9.50 5.77
N LYS A 110 -9.29 -10.34 6.48
CA LYS A 110 -9.28 -11.79 6.27
C LYS A 110 -9.76 -12.14 4.86
N ASP A 111 -10.88 -11.57 4.44
CA ASP A 111 -11.47 -11.83 3.12
C ASP A 111 -10.52 -11.37 2.00
N ALA A 112 -9.92 -10.18 2.15
CA ALA A 112 -8.93 -9.65 1.20
C ALA A 112 -7.66 -10.52 1.13
N ASN A 113 -7.17 -11.01 2.27
CA ASN A 113 -6.01 -11.89 2.32
C ASN A 113 -6.28 -13.25 1.67
N GLU A 114 -7.50 -13.79 1.81
CA GLU A 114 -7.90 -15.04 1.18
C GLU A 114 -7.94 -14.90 -0.34
N GLN A 115 -8.55 -13.81 -0.85
CA GLN A 115 -8.54 -13.51 -2.28
C GLN A 115 -7.10 -13.33 -2.81
N HIS A 116 -6.28 -12.54 -2.11
CA HIS A 116 -4.90 -12.32 -2.51
C HIS A 116 -4.08 -13.61 -2.57
N LYS A 117 -4.33 -14.56 -1.66
CA LYS A 117 -3.68 -15.87 -1.67
C LYS A 117 -4.06 -16.68 -2.92
N GLN A 118 -5.32 -16.63 -3.34
CA GLN A 118 -5.79 -17.29 -4.56
C GLN A 118 -5.17 -16.64 -5.80
N ASP A 119 -5.19 -15.31 -5.87
CA ASP A 119 -4.60 -14.56 -6.99
C ASP A 119 -3.10 -14.83 -7.11
N MET A 120 -2.38 -14.94 -5.98
CA MET A 120 -0.95 -15.25 -5.96
C MET A 120 -0.65 -16.67 -6.49
N GLN A 121 -1.53 -17.64 -6.20
CA GLN A 121 -1.38 -19.00 -6.73
C GLN A 121 -1.59 -19.04 -8.24
N GLN A 122 -2.60 -18.31 -8.75
CA GLN A 122 -2.84 -18.18 -10.18
C GLN A 122 -1.68 -17.47 -10.89
N PHE A 123 -1.23 -16.34 -10.32
CA PHE A 123 -0.09 -15.61 -10.84
C PHE A 123 1.17 -16.48 -10.93
N ALA A 124 1.47 -17.30 -9.91
CA ALA A 124 2.62 -18.21 -9.95
C ALA A 124 2.50 -19.28 -11.04
N ALA A 125 1.28 -19.80 -11.28
CA ALA A 125 1.03 -20.73 -12.38
C ALA A 125 1.23 -20.07 -13.74
N ASP A 126 0.68 -18.87 -13.92
CA ASP A 126 0.79 -18.08 -15.15
C ASP A 126 2.23 -17.64 -15.42
N GLU A 127 2.98 -17.27 -14.38
CA GLU A 127 4.40 -16.90 -14.49
C GLU A 127 5.21 -18.08 -15.04
N ASN A 128 4.95 -19.30 -14.58
CA ASN A 128 5.61 -20.51 -15.08
C ASN A 128 5.27 -20.77 -16.55
N VAL A 129 3.99 -20.63 -16.93
CA VAL A 129 3.55 -20.78 -18.32
C VAL A 129 4.17 -19.70 -19.21
N HIS A 130 4.20 -18.45 -18.77
CA HIS A 130 4.84 -17.34 -19.48
C HIS A 130 6.33 -17.60 -19.69
N LYS A 131 7.06 -18.06 -18.67
CA LYS A 131 8.47 -18.45 -18.79
C LYS A 131 8.68 -19.56 -19.81
N ILE A 132 7.80 -20.56 -19.86
CA ILE A 132 7.87 -21.65 -20.85
C ILE A 132 7.61 -21.11 -22.27
N LYS A 133 6.59 -20.26 -22.44
CA LYS A 133 6.24 -19.65 -23.74
C LYS A 133 7.39 -18.79 -24.27
N ILE A 134 8.02 -17.98 -23.42
CA ILE A 134 9.19 -17.17 -23.79
C ILE A 134 10.34 -18.08 -24.26
N LYS A 135 10.69 -19.10 -23.47
CA LYS A 135 11.73 -20.07 -23.85
C LYS A 135 11.40 -20.83 -25.14
N ALA A 136 10.13 -21.14 -25.39
CA ALA A 136 9.70 -21.79 -26.62
C ALA A 136 9.84 -20.84 -27.83
N ALA A 137 9.45 -19.57 -27.68
CA ALA A 137 9.59 -18.56 -28.72
C ALA A 137 11.07 -18.29 -29.06
N GLU A 138 11.94 -18.20 -28.06
CA GLU A 138 13.40 -18.09 -28.24
C GLU A 138 13.95 -19.26 -29.07
N LYS A 139 13.59 -20.51 -28.71
CA LYS A 139 14.01 -21.71 -29.47
C LYS A 139 13.51 -21.73 -30.91
N VAL A 140 12.29 -21.25 -31.17
CA VAL A 140 11.75 -21.17 -32.54
C VAL A 140 12.49 -20.11 -33.34
N LEU A 141 12.78 -18.95 -32.73
CA LEU A 141 13.55 -17.89 -33.36
C LEU A 141 14.97 -18.34 -33.70
N GLU A 142 15.65 -19.04 -32.78
CA GLU A 142 16.98 -19.63 -33.02
C GLU A 142 16.97 -20.60 -34.22
N LYS A 143 15.95 -21.46 -34.32
CA LYS A 143 15.79 -22.40 -35.45
C LYS A 143 15.52 -21.66 -36.77
N ALA A 144 14.70 -20.61 -36.76
CA ALA A 144 14.41 -19.79 -37.94
C ALA A 144 15.66 -19.05 -38.43
N ILE A 145 16.46 -18.49 -37.51
CA ILE A 145 17.73 -17.84 -37.84
C ILE A 145 18.70 -18.86 -38.46
N ASN A 146 18.90 -20.02 -37.84
CA ASN A 146 19.83 -21.04 -38.34
C ASN A 146 19.42 -21.64 -39.70
N SER A 147 18.12 -21.76 -39.98
CA SER A 147 17.61 -22.21 -41.29
C SER A 147 17.74 -21.14 -42.39
N SER A 148 17.64 -19.85 -42.04
CA SER A 148 17.90 -18.75 -42.99
C SER A 148 19.39 -18.60 -43.34
N ILE A 149 20.30 -18.90 -42.40
CA ILE A 149 21.75 -18.89 -42.64
C ILE A 149 22.19 -20.03 -43.58
N THR A 150 21.55 -21.19 -43.48
CA THR A 150 21.86 -22.36 -44.33
C THR A 150 21.27 -22.29 -45.73
N THR A 151 20.25 -21.45 -45.98
CA THR A 151 19.64 -21.27 -47.31
C THR A 151 20.33 -20.20 -48.16
N ASN A 152 20.94 -19.18 -47.55
CA ASN A 152 21.70 -18.14 -48.28
C ASN A 152 23.10 -18.58 -48.76
N SER A 153 23.59 -19.75 -48.37
CA SER A 153 24.88 -20.29 -48.83
C SER A 153 24.77 -21.21 -50.07
N ALA A 154 23.56 -21.37 -50.65
CA ALA A 154 23.32 -22.29 -51.77
C ALA A 154 23.03 -21.64 -53.14
N THR A 155 23.17 -20.32 -53.30
CA THR A 155 23.12 -19.69 -54.65
C THR A 155 24.47 -19.06 -55.00
N LYS A 156 25.29 -19.87 -55.69
CA LYS A 156 26.54 -19.45 -56.33
C LYS A 156 26.21 -18.41 -57.42
N PRO A 157 26.73 -17.17 -57.38
CA PRO A 157 26.54 -16.23 -58.48
C PRO A 157 27.48 -16.65 -59.62
N THR A 158 26.91 -17.25 -60.68
CA THR A 158 27.63 -17.48 -61.94
C THR A 158 27.75 -16.14 -62.66
N ASN A 159 28.87 -15.47 -62.47
CA ASN A 159 29.28 -14.32 -63.29
C ASN A 159 29.71 -14.81 -64.67
N ASN A 160 28.91 -14.51 -65.70
CA ASN A 160 29.32 -14.61 -67.10
C ASN A 160 29.25 -13.22 -67.76
N ASN A 161 30.30 -12.43 -67.59
CA ASN A 161 30.64 -11.33 -68.50
C ASN A 161 31.88 -11.70 -69.29
N ALA A 162 31.69 -12.19 -70.53
CA ALA A 162 32.60 -11.96 -71.66
C ALA A 162 32.01 -12.53 -72.95
N SER A 163 31.87 -11.64 -73.95
CA SER A 163 32.19 -11.83 -75.39
C SER A 163 31.03 -11.64 -76.36
N SER A 164 31.19 -10.59 -77.20
CA SER A 164 30.68 -10.41 -78.57
C SER A 164 29.15 -10.26 -78.71
N VAL A 165 28.63 -9.25 -79.41
CA VAL A 165 28.86 -8.99 -80.83
C VAL A 165 28.72 -7.50 -81.14
N ALA A 166 29.75 -6.95 -81.78
CA ALA A 166 29.63 -5.77 -82.61
C ALA A 166 28.79 -6.12 -83.86
N ALA A 167 27.66 -5.47 -84.06
CA ALA A 167 27.03 -5.34 -85.36
C ALA A 167 26.31 -4.01 -85.42
N ALA A 168 26.61 -3.27 -86.47
CA ALA A 168 26.15 -1.94 -86.77
C ALA A 168 24.68 -1.89 -87.22
N GLN A 169 24.23 -0.64 -87.42
CA GLN A 169 23.23 -0.16 -88.38
C GLN A 169 21.79 0.16 -87.88
N GLN A 170 21.50 1.47 -87.92
CA GLN A 170 20.29 2.16 -88.44
C GLN A 170 18.95 2.09 -87.66
N ALA A 171 18.59 3.23 -87.05
CA ALA A 171 17.60 4.20 -87.57
C ALA A 171 17.80 5.57 -86.90
#